data_AF-A0A3P8C1T7-F1
#
_entry.id   AF-A0A3P8C1T7-F1
#
_cell.length_a   1.000
_cell.length_b   1.000
_cell.length_c   1.000
_cell.angle_alpha   90.00
_cell.angle_beta   90.00
_cell.angle_gamma   90.00
#
_symmetry.space_group_name_H-M   'P 1'
#
loop_
_entity.id
_entity.type
_entity.pdbx_description
1 polymer ?
#
loop_
_entity_poly.entity_id
_entity_poly.type
_entity_poly.pdbx_seq_one_letter_code
_entity_poly.pdbx_strand_id
1 'polypeptide(L)'
;MRTDLVKCNYTFFLLHSNDRTYERVPLQEALNDGCDGIEFGDSVLLIEKTDTEDNSSLVSIGTYSRELDRGQFVSLKNEKTIYKNFLSKIASEAVNDKKFEAFCTRQYS
;
A
#
# COMPACT_ATOMS: atom_id res chain seq x y z
N MET A 1 25.31 25.68 49.16
CA MET A 1 24.13 25.89 48.29
C MET A 1 24.59 25.94 46.84
N ARG A 2 23.81 25.32 45.95
CA ARG A 2 23.90 25.20 44.48
C ARG A 2 24.79 24.08 43.94
N THR A 3 24.29 22.84 43.90
CA THR A 3 23.51 22.18 42.82
C THR A 3 24.27 21.98 41.51
N ASP A 4 24.86 20.80 41.42
CA ASP A 4 24.94 19.85 40.31
C ASP A 4 24.45 20.30 38.93
N LEU A 5 25.31 20.14 37.93
CA LEU A 5 24.91 19.78 36.57
C LEU A 5 25.89 18.72 36.05
N VAL A 6 25.59 17.45 36.37
CA VAL A 6 26.17 16.30 35.66
C VAL A 6 25.70 16.40 34.21
N LYS A 7 26.61 16.77 33.30
CA LYS A 7 26.37 16.67 31.86
C LYS A 7 26.30 15.20 31.50
N CYS A 8 25.10 14.67 31.27
CA CYS A 8 24.95 13.38 30.62
C CYS A 8 25.46 13.49 29.18
N ASN A 9 26.64 12.92 28.90
CA ASN A 9 27.11 12.67 27.54
C ASN A 9 26.42 11.39 27.04
N TYR A 10 25.33 11.54 26.29
CA TYR A 10 24.77 10.44 25.51
C TYR A 10 25.46 10.44 24.14
N THR A 11 26.43 9.54 23.93
CA THR A 11 27.08 9.30 22.63
C THR A 11 26.54 8.04 21.99
N PHE A 12 25.24 8.02 21.71
CA PHE A 12 24.67 7.07 20.74
C PHE A 12 23.36 7.64 20.21
N PHE A 13 23.37 7.93 18.91
CA PHE A 13 22.15 8.01 18.12
C PHE A 13 21.81 6.57 17.75
N LEU A 14 20.73 6.02 18.29
CA LEU A 14 20.09 4.84 17.72
C LEU A 14 19.37 5.29 16.44
N LEU A 15 20.10 5.30 15.32
CA LEU A 15 19.49 5.28 14.00
C LEU A 15 18.95 3.87 13.79
N HIS A 16 17.70 3.64 14.20
CA HIS A 16 16.94 2.53 13.65
C HIS A 16 16.58 2.96 12.22
N SER A 17 17.41 2.61 11.24
CA SER A 17 16.96 2.66 9.86
C SER A 17 15.90 1.57 9.74
N ASN A 18 14.63 1.98 9.62
CA ASN A 18 13.67 1.09 9.02
C ASN A 18 14.12 0.99 7.55
N ASP A 19 14.88 -0.06 7.21
CA ASP A 19 15.36 -0.34 5.85
C ASP A 19 14.22 -0.73 4.89
N ARG A 20 12.98 -0.43 5.29
CA ARG A 20 11.75 -0.68 4.57
C ARG A 20 11.31 0.58 3.87
N THR A 21 11.35 0.57 2.55
CA THR A 21 10.68 1.57 1.74
C THR A 21 9.27 1.11 1.43
N TYR A 22 8.35 2.07 1.40
CA TYR A 22 6.99 1.85 0.94
C TYR A 22 6.87 2.41 -0.46
N GLU A 23 6.39 1.59 -1.39
CA GLU A 23 6.17 2.02 -2.76
C GLU A 23 4.84 1.50 -3.29
N ARG A 24 4.40 2.12 -4.38
CA ARG A 24 3.23 1.69 -5.14
C ARG A 24 3.74 0.97 -6.37
N VAL A 25 3.28 -0.25 -6.57
CA VAL A 25 3.60 -1.02 -7.78
C VAL A 25 2.31 -1.39 -8.51
N PRO A 26 2.34 -1.55 -9.85
CA PRO A 26 1.20 -2.06 -10.59
C PRO A 26 0.69 -3.38 -10.01
N LEU A 27 -0.63 -3.58 -9.98
CA LEU A 27 -1.24 -4.78 -9.40
C LEU A 27 -0.65 -6.09 -9.97
N GLN A 28 -0.41 -6.14 -11.28
CA GLN A 28 0.21 -7.32 -11.91
C GLN A 28 1.62 -7.60 -11.40
N GLU A 29 2.41 -6.58 -11.10
CA GLU A 29 3.75 -6.76 -10.53
C GLU A 29 3.65 -7.33 -9.11
N ALA A 30 2.69 -6.83 -8.31
CA ALA A 30 2.45 -7.34 -6.97
C ALA A 30 1.95 -8.79 -6.92
N LEU A 31 1.16 -9.21 -7.91
CA LEU A 31 0.65 -10.59 -7.99
C LEU A 31 1.71 -11.61 -8.43
N ASN A 32 2.76 -11.17 -9.14
CA ASN A 32 3.79 -12.03 -9.69
C ASN A 32 5.06 -12.12 -8.80
N ASP A 33 4.90 -12.02 -7.47
CA ASP A 33 5.95 -12.13 -6.44
C ASP A 33 7.00 -10.99 -6.41
N GLY A 34 6.71 -9.82 -6.99
CA GLY A 34 7.67 -8.70 -7.03
C GLY A 34 7.80 -7.88 -5.75
N CYS A 35 6.95 -8.10 -4.73
CA CYS A 35 6.88 -7.24 -3.56
C CYS A 35 6.16 -7.87 -2.33
N ASP A 36 6.52 -7.43 -1.12
CA ASP A 36 5.79 -7.75 0.12
C ASP A 36 4.63 -6.74 0.30
N GLY A 37 3.41 -7.14 -0.05
CA GLY A 37 2.22 -6.28 0.07
C GLY A 37 1.94 -5.84 1.52
N ILE A 38 1.28 -4.69 1.70
CA ILE A 38 0.73 -4.30 3.00
C ILE A 38 -0.55 -5.10 3.25
N GLU A 39 -0.49 -6.04 4.20
CA GLU A 39 -1.57 -6.99 4.47
C GLU A 39 -2.31 -6.71 5.79
N PHE A 40 -3.62 -6.95 5.77
CA PHE A 40 -4.52 -6.91 6.92
C PHE A 40 -5.35 -8.21 6.94
N GLY A 41 -4.83 -9.27 7.55
CA GLY A 41 -5.44 -10.59 7.46
C GLY A 41 -5.32 -11.14 6.04
N ASP A 42 -6.45 -11.49 5.42
CA ASP A 42 -6.51 -12.00 4.05
C ASP A 42 -6.46 -10.90 2.96
N SER A 43 -6.44 -9.65 3.41
CA SER A 43 -6.66 -8.48 2.56
C SER A 43 -5.37 -7.71 2.29
N VAL A 44 -5.19 -7.23 1.06
CA VAL A 44 -4.04 -6.42 0.62
C VAL A 44 -4.47 -4.98 0.36
N LEU A 45 -3.66 -4.01 0.79
CA LEU A 45 -3.91 -2.60 0.52
C LEU A 45 -3.68 -2.26 -0.96
N LEU A 46 -4.71 -1.72 -1.59
CA LEU A 46 -4.70 -1.29 -2.98
C LEU A 46 -5.06 0.19 -3.13
N ILE A 47 -4.61 0.75 -4.23
CA ILE A 47 -5.02 2.03 -4.79
C ILE A 47 -5.77 1.77 -6.09
N GLU A 48 -6.86 2.50 -6.29
CA GLU A 48 -7.54 2.63 -7.57
C GLU A 48 -7.35 4.05 -8.12
N LYS A 49 -6.76 4.16 -9.31
CA LYS A 49 -6.56 5.39 -10.05
C LYS A 49 -7.72 5.64 -11.01
N THR A 50 -8.16 6.89 -11.11
CA THR A 50 -9.20 7.28 -12.07
C THR A 50 -8.65 7.26 -13.50
N ASP A 51 -7.42 7.75 -13.68
CA ASP A 51 -6.70 7.76 -14.95
C ASP A 51 -5.53 6.77 -14.90
N THR A 52 -5.42 5.92 -15.91
CA THR A 52 -4.34 4.94 -16.04
C THR A 52 -3.02 5.55 -16.50
N GLU A 53 -3.05 6.75 -17.10
CA GLU A 53 -1.87 7.44 -17.63
C GLU A 53 -1.33 8.53 -16.68
N ASP A 54 -2.14 8.98 -15.70
CA ASP A 54 -1.76 10.02 -14.75
C ASP A 54 -1.70 9.51 -13.30
N ASN A 55 -0.47 9.49 -12.76
CA ASN A 55 -0.16 9.09 -11.38
C ASN A 55 -0.62 10.10 -10.31
N SER A 56 -1.09 11.28 -10.71
CA SER A 56 -1.65 12.33 -9.85
C SER A 56 -3.18 12.40 -9.86
N SER A 57 -3.85 11.51 -10.62
CA SER A 57 -5.30 11.46 -10.74
C SER A 57 -6.01 11.16 -9.42
N LEU A 58 -7.33 11.42 -9.35
CA LEU A 58 -8.16 11.10 -8.18
C LEU A 58 -7.98 9.63 -7.78
N VAL A 59 -7.57 9.41 -6.54
CA VAL A 59 -7.26 8.10 -5.97
C VAL A 59 -8.35 7.67 -5.00
N SER A 60 -8.84 6.43 -5.17
CA SER A 60 -9.55 5.72 -4.13
C SER A 60 -8.58 4.75 -3.45
N ILE A 61 -8.67 4.67 -2.12
CA ILE A 61 -7.87 3.71 -1.33
C ILE A 61 -8.78 2.58 -0.92
N GLY A 62 -8.29 1.36 -1.02
CA GLY A 62 -9.11 0.19 -0.74
C GLY A 62 -8.30 -1.01 -0.32
N THR A 63 -9.01 -2.10 -0.08
CA THR A 63 -8.41 -3.40 0.17
C THR A 63 -8.96 -4.44 -0.78
N TYR A 64 -8.14 -5.43 -1.12
CA TYR A 64 -8.53 -6.62 -1.85
C TYR A 64 -8.42 -7.84 -0.94
N SER A 65 -9.55 -8.50 -0.68
CA SER A 65 -9.63 -9.78 0.04
C SER A 65 -9.37 -10.93 -0.93
N ARG A 66 -8.35 -11.73 -0.64
CA ARG A 66 -7.99 -12.92 -1.43
C ARG A 66 -9.02 -14.03 -1.26
N GLU A 67 -9.52 -14.25 -0.04
CA GLU A 67 -10.50 -15.30 0.24
C GLU A 67 -11.86 -15.04 -0.41
N LEU A 68 -12.30 -13.78 -0.45
CA LEU A 68 -13.60 -13.40 -0.99
C LEU A 68 -13.57 -12.98 -2.46
N ASP A 69 -12.37 -12.92 -3.06
CA ASP A 69 -12.11 -12.28 -4.36
C ASP A 69 -12.83 -10.92 -4.48
N ARG A 70 -12.58 -10.02 -3.52
CA ARG A 70 -13.34 -8.77 -3.39
C ARG A 70 -12.48 -7.54 -3.13
N GLY A 71 -12.57 -6.55 -4.01
CA GLY A 71 -12.01 -5.21 -3.84
C GLY A 71 -13.02 -4.25 -3.20
N GLN A 72 -12.62 -3.48 -2.20
CA GLN A 72 -13.45 -2.47 -1.55
C GLN A 72 -12.67 -1.16 -1.44
N PHE A 73 -13.16 -0.10 -2.08
CA PHE A 73 -12.46 1.17 -2.22
C PHE A 73 -13.31 2.33 -1.71
N VAL A 74 -12.65 3.34 -1.15
CA VAL A 74 -13.25 4.59 -0.69
C VAL A 74 -12.50 5.76 -1.33
N SER A 75 -13.24 6.64 -2.01
CA SER A 75 -12.68 7.85 -2.60
C SER A 75 -12.54 8.97 -1.56
N LEU A 76 -11.79 10.03 -1.89
CA LEU A 76 -11.70 11.25 -1.06
C LEU A 76 -13.05 11.92 -0.82
N LYS A 77 -14.06 11.66 -1.66
CA LYS A 77 -15.43 12.14 -1.51
C LYS A 77 -16.31 11.20 -0.67
N ASN A 78 -15.70 10.20 -0.03
CA ASN A 78 -16.37 9.16 0.76
C ASN A 78 -17.33 8.29 -0.07
N GLU A 79 -17.10 8.20 -1.39
CA GLU A 79 -17.85 7.31 -2.28
C GLU A 79 -17.24 5.91 -2.19
N LYS A 80 -18.10 4.89 -2.09
CA LYS A 80 -17.67 3.49 -1.92
C LYS A 80 -17.85 2.71 -3.21
N THR A 81 -16.79 2.03 -3.64
CA THR A 81 -16.80 1.13 -4.79
C THR A 81 -16.49 -0.28 -4.31
N ILE A 82 -17.30 -1.26 -4.75
CA ILE A 82 -17.09 -2.67 -4.41
C ILE A 82 -17.01 -3.49 -5.69
N TYR A 83 -15.88 -4.15 -5.87
CA TYR A 83 -15.65 -5.11 -6.92
C TYR A 83 -15.81 -6.53 -6.38
N LYS A 84 -16.94 -7.17 -6.66
CA LYS A 84 -17.11 -8.62 -6.47
C LYS A 84 -16.44 -9.39 -7.61
N ASN A 85 -15.82 -10.52 -7.28
CA ASN A 85 -15.04 -11.36 -8.20
C ASN A 85 -13.93 -10.53 -8.87
N PHE A 86 -13.13 -9.84 -8.06
CA PHE A 86 -12.22 -8.78 -8.51
C PHE A 86 -11.16 -9.29 -9.49
N LEU A 87 -10.37 -10.29 -9.11
CA LEU A 87 -9.37 -10.88 -10.00
C LEU A 87 -10.03 -11.57 -11.18
N SER A 88 -11.18 -12.21 -10.99
CA SER A 88 -11.93 -12.81 -12.09
C SER A 88 -12.33 -11.77 -13.14
N LYS A 89 -12.74 -10.56 -12.72
CA LYS A 89 -13.09 -9.45 -13.61
C LYS A 89 -11.87 -8.81 -14.28
N ILE A 90 -10.72 -8.79 -13.60
CA ILE A 90 -9.45 -8.40 -14.21
C ILE A 90 -9.07 -9.40 -15.30
N ALA A 91 -9.12 -10.70 -15.00
CA ALA A 91 -8.79 -11.76 -15.94
C ALA A 91 -9.72 -11.78 -17.17
N SER A 92 -10.99 -11.38 -17.00
CA SER A 92 -11.96 -11.27 -18.09
C SER A 92 -11.98 -9.89 -18.76
N GLU A 93 -11.03 -8.99 -18.46
CA GLU A 93 -10.95 -7.61 -18.96
C GLU A 93 -12.18 -6.73 -18.66
N ALA A 94 -13.07 -7.17 -17.77
CA ALA A 94 -14.22 -6.38 -17.33
C ALA A 94 -13.81 -5.23 -16.40
N VAL A 95 -12.63 -5.34 -15.80
CA VAL A 95 -11.99 -4.33 -14.96
C VAL A 95 -10.55 -4.18 -15.44
N ASN A 96 -10.15 -2.95 -15.78
CA ASN A 96 -8.79 -2.66 -16.23
C ASN A 96 -7.82 -2.73 -15.04
N ASP A 97 -6.89 -3.68 -15.09
CA ASP A 97 -5.88 -3.92 -14.06
C ASP A 97 -4.90 -2.75 -13.87
N LYS A 98 -4.62 -1.98 -14.92
CA LYS A 98 -3.75 -0.79 -14.87
C LYS A 98 -4.28 0.33 -13.98
N LYS A 99 -5.56 0.27 -13.61
CA LYS A 99 -6.15 1.19 -12.62
C LYS A 99 -5.70 0.88 -11.20
N PHE A 100 -5.15 -0.31 -10.95
CA PHE A 100 -4.87 -0.77 -9.61
C PHE A 100 -3.38 -0.83 -9.33
N GLU A 101 -3.00 -0.29 -8.19
CA GLU A 101 -1.65 -0.38 -7.63
C GLU A 101 -1.73 -1.03 -6.26
N ALA A 102 -0.78 -1.90 -5.93
CA ALA A 102 -0.63 -2.40 -4.57
C ALA A 102 0.37 -1.53 -3.81
N PHE A 103 0.12 -1.33 -2.51
CA PHE A 103 1.16 -0.84 -1.62
C PHE A 103 2.05 -2.00 -1.22
N CYS A 104 3.34 -1.83 -1.44
CA CYS A 104 4.33 -2.82 -1.07
C CYS A 104 5.41 -2.23 -0.19
N THR A 105 6.08 -3.14 0.50
CA THR A 105 7.33 -2.89 1.20
C THR A 105 8.47 -3.59 0.46
N ARG A 106 9.62 -2.91 0.37
CA ARG A 106 10.89 -3.53 -0.02
C ARG A 106 11.91 -3.34 1.10
N GLN A 107 12.62 -4.40 1.44
CA GLN A 107 13.78 -4.32 2.31
C GLN A 107 15.03 -4.09 1.45
N TYR A 108 15.87 -3.13 1.82
CA TYR A 108 17.21 -3.05 1.27
C TYR A 108 18.03 -4.25 1.79
N SER A 109 18.51 -5.09 0.88
CA SER A 109 19.43 -6.20 1.16
C SER A 109 20.86 -5.84 0.80
#